data_AF-A0A397CJC7-F1
#
_entry.id   AF-A0A397CJC7-F1
#
_cell.length_a   1.000
_cell.length_b   1.000
_cell.length_c   1.000
_cell.angle_alpha   90.00
_cell.angle_beta   90.00
_cell.angle_gamma   90.00
#
_symmetry.space_group_name_H-M   'P 1'
#
loop_
_entity.id
_entity.type
_entity.pdbx_description
1 polymer ?
#
loop_
_entity_poly.entity_id
_entity_poly.type
_entity_poly.pdbx_seq_one_letter_code
_entity_poly.pdbx_strand_id
1 'polypeptide(L)'
;MEKKGGHDENNLYVTVETPVAHLVADEAITASATSTKDAKTPHGKMASFTELFQFADGTDYVLMSVGTIAAMLTGAGQPIQITFFGDIINAFNPPTGNEAPGAFQTNINKVVYQFVVIASIILVCGFGQIACWSISASRQSKKLRHAYASAILRQEVGWFDVNEPMQLATRVADTTLLVQEGMGRKVGDGMNFLSMGITSLVVAFYYGWELSLVLFAFTPLIGVSAYCMTKSITAAVQGGVEAYAEAGGIAEESLSNIKTVHMFNSMTTVANKYMSALLRTEKAGVKKGLAVGFGTGVMYFVMLCTYAVGMYYGAVRITNDQLGPQKCVGSGCYDGGRVIIVFFSIVMGSMALGQAGPSMQAVMTARSAAYEIFELINRTSKIDASSDDGKTFD
;
A
#
# COMPACT_ATOMS: atom_id res chain seq x y z
N MET A 1 -68.21 8.04 23.44
CA MET A 1 -68.92 7.39 24.57
C MET A 1 -67.93 6.44 25.25
N GLU A 2 -67.73 6.68 26.55
CA GLU A 2 -67.17 5.82 27.62
C GLU A 2 -65.92 4.91 27.46
N LYS A 3 -64.84 5.30 28.19
CA LYS A 3 -64.20 4.64 29.39
C LYS A 3 -64.13 3.10 29.42
N LYS A 4 -63.08 2.38 29.85
CA LYS A 4 -61.90 2.46 30.77
C LYS A 4 -61.00 1.23 30.41
N GLY A 5 -59.73 1.05 30.74
CA GLY A 5 -58.73 1.72 31.56
C GLY A 5 -57.41 0.93 31.46
N GLY A 6 -56.26 1.58 31.60
CA GLY A 6 -54.93 0.96 31.58
C GLY A 6 -54.17 1.34 32.84
N HIS A 7 -53.72 0.32 33.57
CA HIS A 7 -53.01 0.42 34.85
C HIS A 7 -51.61 1.05 34.68
N ASP A 8 -51.30 1.99 35.57
CA ASP A 8 -49.94 2.40 35.92
C ASP A 8 -49.24 1.26 36.69
N GLU A 9 -48.06 0.84 36.25
CA GLU A 9 -47.10 0.15 37.13
C GLU A 9 -45.79 0.95 37.19
N ASN A 10 -45.43 1.29 38.43
CA ASN A 10 -44.31 2.12 38.85
C ASN A 10 -42.95 1.52 38.48
N ASN A 11 -42.08 2.34 37.89
CA ASN A 11 -40.63 2.15 37.89
C ASN A 11 -40.10 2.11 39.32
N LEU A 12 -39.67 0.94 39.80
CA LEU A 12 -39.21 0.73 41.18
C LEU A 12 -37.85 0.00 41.23
N TYR A 13 -36.91 0.42 40.38
CA TYR A 13 -35.50 0.04 40.53
C TYR A 13 -34.61 1.27 40.45
N VAL A 14 -34.02 1.62 41.58
CA VAL A 14 -32.91 2.58 41.70
C VAL A 14 -31.61 1.80 41.54
N THR A 15 -30.82 2.12 40.52
CA THR A 15 -29.46 1.59 40.37
C THR A 15 -28.59 2.10 41.51
N VAL A 16 -28.08 1.19 42.34
CA VAL A 16 -27.12 1.51 43.40
C VAL A 16 -25.71 1.37 42.83
N GLU A 17 -25.01 2.50 42.69
CA GLU A 17 -23.58 2.50 42.39
C GLU A 17 -22.82 1.90 43.58
N THR A 18 -22.15 0.77 43.36
CA THR A 18 -21.25 0.19 44.36
C THR A 18 -19.81 0.59 44.06
N PRO A 19 -18.99 0.89 45.09
CA PRO A 19 -17.63 1.41 44.92
C PRO A 19 -16.67 0.45 44.19
N VAL A 20 -17.06 -0.82 44.00
CA VAL A 20 -16.26 -1.84 43.30
C VAL A 20 -16.47 -1.78 41.77
N ALA A 21 -17.57 -1.17 41.29
CA ALA A 21 -17.87 -1.11 39.85
C ALA A 21 -16.83 -0.30 39.06
N HIS A 22 -16.29 0.76 39.66
CA HIS A 22 -15.21 1.55 39.05
C HIS A 22 -13.88 0.77 38.99
N LEU A 23 -13.58 -0.05 40.00
CA LEU A 23 -12.33 -0.82 40.05
C LEU A 23 -12.34 -1.98 39.04
N VAL A 24 -13.47 -2.68 38.88
CA VAL A 24 -13.62 -3.76 37.90
C VAL A 24 -13.73 -3.21 36.48
N ALA A 25 -14.37 -2.05 36.28
CA ALA A 25 -14.36 -1.36 35.00
C ALA A 25 -12.94 -0.92 34.62
N ASP A 26 -12.17 -0.34 35.55
CA ASP A 26 -10.78 0.06 35.30
C ASP A 26 -9.86 -1.14 35.07
N GLU A 27 -10.03 -2.27 35.77
CA GLU A 27 -9.29 -3.53 35.53
C GLU A 27 -9.68 -4.22 34.23
N ALA A 28 -10.96 -4.24 33.84
CA ALA A 28 -11.40 -4.80 32.56
C ALA A 28 -11.01 -3.91 31.37
N ILE A 29 -11.01 -2.59 31.55
CA ILE A 29 -10.50 -1.62 30.57
C ILE A 29 -8.97 -1.73 30.46
N THR A 30 -8.24 -1.96 31.55
CA THR A 30 -6.79 -2.20 31.48
C THR A 30 -6.45 -3.57 30.90
N ALA A 31 -7.17 -4.65 31.23
CA ALA A 31 -6.95 -5.98 30.65
C ALA A 31 -7.29 -6.03 29.14
N SER A 32 -8.38 -5.39 28.72
CA SER A 32 -8.76 -5.22 27.30
C SER A 32 -7.80 -4.30 26.54
N ALA A 33 -7.35 -3.21 27.19
CA ALA A 33 -6.31 -2.33 26.63
C ALA A 33 -4.92 -2.97 26.57
N THR A 34 -4.72 -4.14 27.20
CA THR A 34 -3.45 -4.89 27.13
C THR A 34 -3.49 -5.98 26.06
N SER A 35 -4.66 -6.50 25.65
CA SER A 35 -4.74 -7.51 24.58
C SER A 35 -4.91 -6.94 23.16
N THR A 36 -5.23 -5.65 23.01
CA THR A 36 -5.35 -4.98 21.69
C THR A 36 -4.36 -3.83 21.46
N LYS A 37 -3.45 -3.57 22.42
CA LYS A 37 -2.22 -2.84 22.13
C LYS A 37 -1.20 -3.82 21.56
N ASP A 38 -1.21 -3.95 20.23
CA ASP A 38 -0.03 -3.81 19.38
C ASP A 38 -0.23 -4.47 18.00
N ALA A 39 -0.75 -3.67 17.07
CA ALA A 39 -0.20 -3.61 15.71
C ALA A 39 0.14 -2.15 15.36
N LYS A 40 0.44 -1.32 16.37
CA LYS A 40 1.38 -0.23 16.15
C LYS A 40 2.68 -0.94 15.83
N THR A 41 3.17 -0.83 14.59
CA THR A 41 4.58 -1.09 14.29
C THR A 41 5.36 -0.48 15.45
N PRO A 42 6.07 -1.29 16.26
CA PRO A 42 6.91 -0.71 17.26
C PRO A 42 7.84 0.25 16.50
N HIS A 43 8.19 1.39 17.10
CA HIS A 43 9.48 1.99 16.80
C HIS A 43 10.58 1.03 17.30
N GLY A 44 10.54 -0.20 16.80
CA GLY A 44 11.51 -1.24 16.95
C GLY A 44 12.63 -0.92 15.97
N LYS A 45 13.84 -1.17 16.41
CA LYS A 45 15.02 -1.13 15.56
C LYS A 45 14.69 -1.91 14.28
N MET A 46 15.01 -1.34 13.12
CA MET A 46 14.80 -1.99 11.83
C MET A 46 16.13 -2.55 11.36
N ALA A 47 16.11 -3.73 10.74
CA ALA A 47 17.28 -4.22 10.04
C ALA A 47 17.67 -3.24 8.94
N SER A 48 18.97 -3.11 8.68
CA SER A 48 19.45 -2.37 7.51
C SER A 48 18.89 -3.01 6.22
N PHE A 49 18.73 -2.21 5.17
CA PHE A 49 18.30 -2.74 3.87
C PHE A 49 19.30 -3.78 3.33
N THR A 50 20.58 -3.64 3.63
CA THR A 50 21.61 -4.63 3.26
C THR A 50 21.54 -5.90 4.09
N GLU A 51 21.26 -5.79 5.39
CA GLU A 51 21.07 -6.94 6.29
C GLU A 51 19.87 -7.79 5.86
N LEU A 52 18.83 -7.15 5.30
CA LEU A 52 17.67 -7.85 4.77
C LEU A 52 18.07 -8.92 3.72
N PHE A 53 19.13 -8.68 2.95
CA PHE A 53 19.64 -9.58 1.91
C PHE A 53 20.87 -10.38 2.34
N GLN A 54 21.15 -10.53 3.63
CA GLN A 54 22.37 -11.22 4.11
C GLN A 54 22.45 -12.70 3.73
N PHE A 55 21.33 -13.35 3.41
CA PHE A 55 21.26 -14.76 3.00
C PHE A 55 21.40 -14.98 1.47
N ALA A 56 21.65 -13.91 0.70
CA ALA A 56 21.78 -13.95 -0.75
C ALA A 56 23.06 -14.66 -1.21
N ASP A 57 22.92 -15.62 -2.13
CA ASP A 57 24.05 -16.21 -2.86
C ASP A 57 24.45 -15.39 -4.08
N GLY A 58 25.59 -15.75 -4.69
CA GLY A 58 26.01 -15.21 -5.99
C GLY A 58 24.92 -15.33 -7.08
N THR A 59 24.15 -16.42 -7.09
CA THR A 59 23.01 -16.56 -8.02
C THR A 59 21.91 -15.54 -7.72
N ASP A 60 21.65 -15.27 -6.44
CA ASP A 60 20.59 -14.35 -6.02
C ASP A 60 20.96 -12.91 -6.36
N TYR A 61 22.24 -12.54 -6.24
CA TYR A 61 22.75 -11.25 -6.73
C TYR A 61 22.59 -11.09 -8.25
N VAL A 62 22.89 -12.13 -9.03
CA VAL A 62 22.65 -12.11 -10.48
C VAL A 62 21.16 -11.94 -10.78
N LEU A 63 20.29 -12.73 -10.15
CA LEU A 63 18.84 -12.60 -10.33
C LEU A 63 18.34 -11.19 -9.94
N MET A 64 18.79 -10.64 -8.82
CA MET A 64 18.41 -9.29 -8.38
C MET A 64 18.89 -8.22 -9.36
N SER A 65 20.11 -8.33 -9.88
CA SER A 65 20.64 -7.38 -10.88
C SER A 65 19.83 -7.40 -12.18
N VAL A 66 19.55 -8.59 -12.72
CA VAL A 66 18.76 -8.77 -13.95
C VAL A 66 17.32 -8.28 -13.73
N GLY A 67 16.73 -8.64 -12.59
CA GLY A 67 15.39 -8.18 -12.21
C GLY A 67 15.30 -6.67 -12.03
N THR A 68 16.36 -6.02 -11.55
CA THR A 68 16.41 -4.56 -11.40
C THR A 68 16.52 -3.86 -12.75
N ILE A 69 17.38 -4.34 -13.66
CA ILE A 69 17.49 -3.81 -15.02
C ILE A 69 16.17 -3.98 -15.76
N ALA A 70 15.55 -5.16 -15.66
CA ALA A 70 14.25 -5.44 -16.25
C ALA A 70 13.14 -4.56 -15.66
N ALA A 71 13.17 -4.28 -14.35
CA ALA A 71 12.24 -3.35 -13.71
C ALA A 71 12.37 -1.92 -14.25
N MET A 72 13.62 -1.45 -14.43
CA MET A 72 13.88 -0.12 -14.99
C MET A 72 13.35 0.00 -16.42
N LEU A 73 13.61 -1.01 -17.27
CA LEU A 73 13.13 -1.05 -18.65
C LEU A 73 11.60 -1.10 -18.74
N THR A 74 10.97 -1.93 -17.93
CA THR A 74 9.49 -2.03 -17.88
C THR A 74 8.88 -0.70 -17.42
N GLY A 75 9.47 -0.03 -16.42
CA GLY A 75 8.99 1.26 -15.92
C GLY A 75 9.14 2.39 -16.95
N ALA A 76 10.26 2.40 -17.70
CA ALA A 76 10.49 3.37 -18.78
C ALA A 76 9.58 3.13 -19.99
N GLY A 77 9.12 1.89 -20.21
CA GLY A 77 8.28 1.52 -21.34
C GLY A 77 6.96 2.28 -21.42
N GLN A 78 6.32 2.56 -20.27
CA GLN A 78 5.04 3.27 -20.25
C GLN A 78 5.13 4.74 -20.71
N PRO A 79 6.06 5.57 -20.20
CA PRO A 79 6.27 6.92 -20.75
C PRO A 79 6.69 6.92 -22.23
N ILE A 80 7.50 5.96 -22.66
CA ILE A 80 7.90 5.87 -24.07
C ILE A 80 6.68 5.55 -24.95
N GLN A 81 5.77 4.68 -24.50
CA GLN A 81 4.52 4.38 -25.20
C GLN A 81 3.69 5.64 -25.48
N ILE A 82 3.67 6.59 -24.54
CA ILE A 82 2.96 7.88 -24.71
C ILE A 82 3.57 8.70 -25.85
N THR A 83 4.90 8.67 -26.03
CA THR A 83 5.56 9.42 -27.11
C THR A 83 5.07 8.97 -28.48
N PHE A 84 4.92 7.66 -28.67
CA PHE A 84 4.36 7.10 -29.90
C PHE A 84 2.89 7.45 -30.10
N PHE A 85 2.12 7.54 -29.02
CA PHE A 85 0.74 8.03 -29.11
C PHE A 85 0.67 9.48 -29.59
N GLY A 86 1.59 10.34 -29.13
CA GLY A 86 1.70 11.71 -29.65
C GLY A 86 2.11 11.76 -31.13
N ASP A 87 3.00 10.87 -31.57
CA ASP A 87 3.36 10.77 -32.99
C ASP A 87 2.17 10.38 -33.87
N ILE A 88 1.28 9.50 -33.39
CA ILE A 88 0.02 9.16 -34.07
C ILE A 88 -0.86 10.40 -34.21
N ILE A 89 -1.01 11.19 -33.13
CA ILE A 89 -1.82 12.41 -33.16
C ILE A 89 -1.29 13.41 -34.20
N ASN A 90 0.03 13.58 -34.26
CA ASN A 90 0.66 14.45 -35.25
C ASN A 90 0.47 13.90 -36.68
N ALA A 91 0.50 12.58 -36.87
CA ALA A 91 0.24 11.96 -38.17
C ALA A 91 -1.20 12.16 -38.66
N PHE A 92 -2.18 12.24 -37.74
CA PHE A 92 -3.58 12.58 -38.08
C PHE A 92 -3.80 14.07 -38.36
N ASN A 93 -2.93 14.94 -37.84
CA ASN A 93 -3.04 16.39 -38.00
C ASN A 93 -1.72 17.01 -38.47
N PRO A 94 -1.27 16.72 -39.72
CA PRO A 94 0.02 17.18 -40.22
C PRO A 94 0.09 18.73 -40.23
N PRO A 95 1.20 19.33 -39.76
CA PRO A 95 1.37 20.80 -39.66
C PRO A 95 1.24 21.56 -41.01
N THR A 96 1.49 20.85 -42.10
CA THR A 96 1.29 21.30 -43.47
C THR A 96 0.25 20.40 -44.10
N GLY A 97 -1.00 20.87 -44.24
CA GLY A 97 -2.17 20.08 -44.65
C GLY A 97 -2.14 19.45 -46.06
N ASN A 98 -0.97 19.29 -46.67
CA ASN A 98 -0.74 18.63 -47.95
C ASN A 98 0.28 17.48 -47.77
N GLU A 99 -0.16 16.32 -47.30
CA GLU A 99 0.63 15.10 -47.40
C GLU A 99 0.31 14.35 -48.70
N ALA A 100 1.34 13.77 -49.33
CA ALA A 100 1.19 12.93 -50.51
C ALA A 100 0.33 11.69 -50.19
N PRO A 101 -0.53 11.22 -51.11
CA PRO A 101 -1.34 10.02 -50.91
C PRO A 101 -0.42 8.80 -50.66
N GLY A 102 -0.36 8.34 -49.41
CA GLY A 102 0.50 7.23 -48.96
C GLY A 102 1.48 7.56 -47.82
N ALA A 103 1.77 8.84 -47.57
CA ALA A 103 2.66 9.27 -46.49
C ALA A 103 2.06 8.97 -45.10
N PHE A 104 0.76 9.21 -44.94
CA PHE A 104 -0.02 8.85 -43.75
C PHE A 104 0.09 7.36 -43.39
N GLN A 105 -0.12 6.46 -44.36
CA GLN A 105 -0.04 5.01 -44.13
C GLN A 105 1.38 4.57 -43.77
N THR A 106 2.39 5.20 -44.35
CA THR A 106 3.81 4.93 -44.05
C THR A 106 4.16 5.39 -42.63
N ASN A 107 3.71 6.58 -42.22
CA ASN A 107 3.93 7.11 -40.87
C ASN A 107 3.23 6.25 -39.80
N ILE A 108 1.98 5.87 -40.01
CA ILE A 108 1.26 4.98 -39.09
C ILE A 108 1.93 3.61 -39.01
N ASN A 109 2.27 2.99 -40.13
CA ASN A 109 2.94 1.69 -40.12
C ASN A 109 4.24 1.72 -39.32
N LYS A 110 5.03 2.80 -39.45
CA LYS A 110 6.25 3.01 -38.66
C LYS A 110 5.95 3.03 -37.15
N VAL A 111 4.92 3.76 -36.73
CA VAL A 111 4.54 3.84 -35.31
C VAL A 111 4.03 2.48 -34.81
N VAL A 112 3.23 1.76 -35.61
CA VAL A 112 2.76 0.40 -35.27
C VAL A 112 3.92 -0.55 -35.03
N TYR A 113 4.95 -0.54 -35.90
CA TYR A 113 6.16 -1.35 -35.68
C TYR A 113 6.87 -1.00 -34.38
N GLN A 114 6.98 0.29 -34.04
CA GLN A 114 7.58 0.73 -32.77
C GLN A 114 6.78 0.24 -31.55
N PHE A 115 5.44 0.27 -31.62
CA PHE A 115 4.57 -0.28 -30.58
C PHE A 115 4.78 -1.78 -30.37
N VAL A 116 4.84 -2.57 -31.47
CA VAL A 116 5.05 -4.02 -31.38
C VAL A 116 6.41 -4.34 -30.76
N VAL A 117 7.46 -3.63 -31.17
CA VAL A 117 8.81 -3.80 -30.60
C VAL A 117 8.81 -3.50 -29.10
N ILE A 118 8.26 -2.36 -28.66
CA ILE A 118 8.21 -2.03 -27.23
C ILE A 118 7.34 -3.00 -26.45
N ALA A 119 6.18 -3.41 -26.98
CA ALA A 119 5.32 -4.38 -26.32
C ALA A 119 6.05 -5.72 -26.10
N SER A 120 6.82 -6.18 -27.09
CA SER A 120 7.64 -7.40 -26.94
C SER A 120 8.73 -7.26 -25.87
N ILE A 121 9.39 -6.09 -25.80
CA ILE A 121 10.41 -5.80 -24.78
C ILE A 121 9.79 -5.75 -23.38
N ILE A 122 8.67 -5.05 -23.22
CA ILE A 122 7.93 -4.95 -21.95
C ILE A 122 7.43 -6.32 -21.50
N LEU A 123 6.97 -7.19 -22.43
CA LEU A 123 6.55 -8.55 -22.11
C LEU A 123 7.71 -9.35 -21.48
N VAL A 124 8.86 -9.37 -22.15
CA VAL A 124 10.03 -10.13 -21.70
C VAL A 124 10.62 -9.54 -20.42
N CYS A 125 10.77 -8.21 -20.35
CA CYS A 125 11.32 -7.53 -19.18
C CYS A 125 10.35 -7.59 -17.99
N GLY A 126 9.06 -7.42 -18.20
CA GLY A 126 8.05 -7.48 -17.13
C GLY A 126 7.95 -8.87 -16.53
N PHE A 127 7.96 -9.91 -17.38
CA PHE A 127 8.03 -11.29 -16.91
C PHE A 127 9.34 -11.57 -16.16
N GLY A 128 10.49 -11.16 -16.74
CA GLY A 128 11.81 -11.32 -16.13
C GLY A 128 11.93 -10.62 -14.78
N GLN A 129 11.43 -9.39 -14.65
CA GLN A 129 11.36 -8.64 -13.40
C GLN A 129 10.64 -9.44 -12.31
N ILE A 130 9.41 -9.87 -12.57
CA ILE A 130 8.59 -10.57 -11.56
C ILE A 130 9.20 -11.92 -11.23
N ALA A 131 9.65 -12.68 -12.22
CA ALA A 131 10.25 -14.00 -12.04
C ALA A 131 11.56 -13.92 -11.23
N CYS A 132 12.51 -13.06 -11.62
CA CYS A 132 13.80 -12.95 -10.95
C CYS A 132 13.67 -12.52 -9.49
N TRP A 133 12.84 -11.51 -9.19
CA TRP A 133 12.60 -11.05 -7.81
C TRP A 133 11.86 -12.10 -6.97
N SER A 134 10.87 -12.79 -7.54
CA SER A 134 10.12 -13.83 -6.81
C SER A 134 10.97 -15.07 -6.52
N ILE A 135 11.80 -15.49 -7.48
CA ILE A 135 12.70 -16.65 -7.31
C ILE A 135 13.80 -16.33 -6.29
N SER A 136 14.44 -15.15 -6.39
CA SER A 136 15.47 -14.73 -5.44
C SER A 136 14.92 -14.66 -4.01
N ALA A 137 13.73 -14.07 -3.82
CA ALA A 137 13.09 -14.01 -2.50
C ALA A 137 12.71 -15.40 -1.95
N SER A 138 12.22 -16.31 -2.79
CA SER A 138 11.91 -17.68 -2.36
C SER A 138 13.15 -18.45 -1.91
N ARG A 139 14.27 -18.33 -2.64
CA ARG A 139 15.55 -18.97 -2.29
C ARG A 139 16.10 -18.45 -0.96
N GLN A 140 16.11 -17.13 -0.78
CA GLN A 140 16.58 -16.49 0.47
C GLN A 140 15.66 -16.81 1.65
N SER A 141 14.34 -16.76 1.44
CA SER A 141 13.34 -17.11 2.45
C SER A 141 13.50 -18.55 2.94
N LYS A 142 13.82 -19.50 2.06
CA LYS A 142 14.09 -20.90 2.45
C LYS A 142 15.26 -21.00 3.43
N LYS A 143 16.37 -20.31 3.17
CA LYS A 143 17.54 -20.28 4.05
C LYS A 143 17.26 -19.55 5.36
N LEU A 144 16.60 -18.40 5.27
CA LEU A 144 16.18 -17.62 6.43
C LEU A 144 15.30 -18.45 7.35
N ARG A 145 14.31 -19.16 6.82
CA ARG A 145 13.41 -20.03 7.59
C ARG A 145 14.16 -21.18 8.24
N HIS A 146 15.11 -21.79 7.53
CA HIS A 146 15.96 -22.84 8.12
C HIS A 146 16.83 -22.29 9.26
N ALA A 147 17.51 -21.16 9.07
CA ALA A 147 18.32 -20.52 10.10
C ALA A 147 17.49 -20.08 11.30
N TYR A 148 16.29 -19.54 11.06
CA TYR A 148 15.38 -19.10 12.11
C TYR A 148 14.84 -20.27 12.95
N ALA A 149 14.39 -21.34 12.29
CA ALA A 149 13.95 -22.55 12.99
C ALA A 149 15.09 -23.21 13.77
N SER A 150 16.28 -23.29 13.18
CA SER A 150 17.47 -23.82 13.86
C SER A 150 17.88 -22.96 15.07
N ALA A 151 17.78 -21.63 14.96
CA ALA A 151 18.08 -20.73 16.06
C ALA A 151 17.09 -20.87 17.22
N ILE A 152 15.79 -21.09 16.93
CA ILE A 152 14.77 -21.37 17.94
C ILE A 152 15.08 -22.67 18.69
N LEU A 153 15.39 -23.74 17.96
CA LEU A 153 15.66 -25.07 18.56
C LEU A 153 16.92 -25.08 19.43
N ARG A 154 17.85 -24.14 19.23
CA ARG A 154 19.08 -23.99 20.03
C ARG A 154 18.88 -23.18 21.31
N GLN A 155 17.73 -22.54 21.50
CA GLN A 155 17.49 -21.72 22.70
C GLN A 155 17.27 -22.59 23.94
N GLU A 156 17.66 -22.05 25.10
CA GLU A 156 17.50 -22.71 26.39
C GLU A 156 16.03 -22.78 26.82
N VAL A 157 15.71 -23.73 27.71
CA VAL A 157 14.33 -23.93 28.24
C VAL A 157 13.75 -22.64 28.84
N GLY A 158 14.57 -21.85 29.54
CA GLY A 158 14.13 -20.56 30.12
C GLY A 158 13.69 -19.52 29.08
N TRP A 159 14.10 -19.65 27.80
CA TRP A 159 13.55 -18.83 26.73
C TRP A 159 12.16 -19.29 26.29
N PHE A 160 11.89 -20.60 26.32
CA PHE A 160 10.56 -21.14 26.08
C PHE A 160 9.58 -20.89 27.24
N ASP A 161 10.08 -20.68 28.47
CA ASP A 161 9.24 -20.28 29.60
C ASP A 161 8.65 -18.87 29.43
N VAL A 162 9.32 -17.99 28.67
CA VAL A 162 8.87 -16.61 28.38
C VAL A 162 8.26 -16.44 26.99
N ASN A 163 8.33 -17.45 26.13
CA ASN A 163 7.74 -17.43 24.78
C ASN A 163 6.77 -18.61 24.61
N GLU A 164 5.49 -18.32 24.34
CA GLU A 164 4.47 -19.36 24.18
C GLU A 164 4.76 -20.33 23.03
N PRO A 165 5.09 -21.62 23.31
CA PRO A 165 5.48 -22.62 22.31
C PRO A 165 4.48 -22.77 21.17
N MET A 166 3.19 -22.64 21.48
CA MET A 166 2.09 -22.83 20.54
C MET A 166 2.05 -21.75 19.44
N GLN A 167 2.56 -20.55 19.72
CA GLN A 167 2.60 -19.46 18.75
C GLN A 167 3.87 -19.46 17.87
N LEU A 168 4.95 -20.13 18.30
CA LEU A 168 6.24 -20.06 17.59
C LEU A 168 6.17 -20.61 16.17
N ALA A 169 5.49 -21.73 15.95
CA ALA A 169 5.39 -22.33 14.62
C ALA A 169 4.70 -21.37 13.64
N THR A 170 3.60 -20.76 14.07
CA THR A 170 2.87 -19.74 13.29
C THR A 170 3.73 -18.49 13.09
N ARG A 171 4.40 -17.99 14.14
CA ARG A 171 5.31 -16.84 14.05
C ARG A 171 6.45 -17.08 13.05
N VAL A 172 7.03 -18.28 13.04
CA VAL A 172 8.05 -18.66 12.04
C VAL A 172 7.50 -18.61 10.62
N ALA A 173 6.31 -19.15 10.39
CA ALA A 173 5.69 -19.12 9.07
C ALA A 173 5.37 -17.68 8.64
N ASP A 174 4.66 -16.92 9.47
CA ASP A 174 4.13 -15.59 9.13
C ASP A 174 5.25 -14.55 9.01
N THR A 175 6.17 -14.49 9.97
CA THR A 175 7.27 -13.50 9.92
C THR A 175 8.20 -13.77 8.74
N THR A 176 8.47 -15.04 8.38
CA THR A 176 9.29 -15.35 7.19
C THR A 176 8.57 -15.05 5.88
N LEU A 177 7.25 -15.28 5.80
CA LEU A 177 6.45 -14.89 4.64
C LEU A 177 6.42 -13.38 4.46
N LEU A 178 6.24 -12.61 5.55
CA LEU A 178 6.25 -11.16 5.53
C LEU A 178 7.58 -10.60 5.01
N VAL A 179 8.70 -11.18 5.46
CA VAL A 179 10.05 -10.83 4.96
C VAL A 179 10.19 -11.18 3.48
N GLN A 180 9.71 -12.36 3.05
CA GLN A 180 9.74 -12.78 1.65
C GLN A 180 8.95 -11.84 0.73
N GLU A 181 7.76 -11.39 1.15
CA GLU A 181 6.94 -10.47 0.37
C GLU A 181 7.62 -9.11 0.18
N GLY A 182 8.22 -8.57 1.25
CA GLY A 182 8.91 -7.29 1.18
C GLY A 182 10.27 -7.35 0.47
N MET A 183 10.97 -8.49 0.48
CA MET A 183 12.22 -8.68 -0.27
C MET A 183 12.03 -9.00 -1.76
N GLY A 184 10.87 -9.56 -2.12
CA GLY A 184 10.60 -10.07 -3.45
C GLY A 184 10.00 -9.03 -4.38
N ARG A 185 8.82 -9.35 -4.91
CA ARG A 185 8.14 -8.57 -5.95
C ARG A 185 8.04 -7.08 -5.61
N LYS A 186 7.80 -6.72 -4.35
CA LYS A 186 7.59 -5.32 -3.92
C LYS A 186 8.81 -4.43 -4.16
N VAL A 187 10.03 -4.95 -4.03
CA VAL A 187 11.25 -4.20 -4.38
C VAL A 187 11.31 -3.93 -5.88
N GLY A 188 10.99 -4.94 -6.70
CA GLY A 188 10.91 -4.80 -8.15
C GLY A 188 9.83 -3.81 -8.59
N ASP A 189 8.63 -3.90 -8.02
CA ASP A 189 7.54 -2.94 -8.27
C ASP A 189 7.95 -1.51 -7.86
N GLY A 190 8.60 -1.36 -6.70
CA GLY A 190 9.14 -0.07 -6.26
C GLY A 190 10.14 0.53 -7.26
N MET A 191 11.10 -0.27 -7.75
CA MET A 191 12.07 0.16 -8.76
C MET A 191 11.42 0.51 -10.10
N ASN A 192 10.39 -0.25 -10.50
CA ASN A 192 9.60 0.01 -11.69
C ASN A 192 8.89 1.37 -11.61
N PHE A 193 8.20 1.64 -10.50
CA PHE A 193 7.52 2.93 -10.28
C PHE A 193 8.49 4.10 -10.17
N LEU A 194 9.67 3.92 -9.56
CA LEU A 194 10.71 4.94 -9.54
C LEU A 194 11.23 5.24 -10.95
N SER A 195 11.54 4.21 -11.73
CA SER A 195 11.98 4.36 -13.12
C SER A 195 10.91 5.05 -13.99
N MET A 196 9.65 4.65 -13.82
CA MET A 196 8.51 5.27 -14.50
C MET A 196 8.38 6.75 -14.13
N GLY A 197 8.48 7.09 -12.85
CA GLY A 197 8.48 8.47 -12.37
C GLY A 197 9.61 9.31 -12.99
N ILE A 198 10.84 8.82 -12.93
CA ILE A 198 12.01 9.53 -13.49
C ILE A 198 11.87 9.68 -15.01
N THR A 199 11.58 8.60 -15.73
CA THR A 199 11.46 8.61 -17.19
C THR A 199 10.34 9.54 -17.64
N SER A 200 9.20 9.51 -16.96
CA SER A 200 8.06 10.37 -17.29
C SER A 200 8.36 11.87 -17.10
N LEU A 201 9.09 12.24 -16.05
CA LEU A 201 9.54 13.62 -15.84
C LEU A 201 10.53 14.03 -16.93
N VAL A 202 11.52 13.19 -17.24
CA VAL A 202 12.51 13.46 -18.30
C VAL A 202 11.83 13.65 -19.65
N VAL A 203 10.89 12.78 -20.01
CA VAL A 203 10.11 12.88 -21.26
C VAL A 203 9.29 14.17 -21.27
N ALA A 204 8.59 14.51 -20.18
CA ALA A 204 7.79 15.73 -20.11
C ALA A 204 8.64 16.99 -20.30
N PHE A 205 9.75 17.12 -19.58
CA PHE A 205 10.65 18.27 -19.69
C PHE A 205 11.34 18.36 -21.05
N TYR A 206 11.63 17.22 -21.70
CA TYR A 206 12.21 17.19 -23.04
C TYR A 206 11.25 17.71 -24.12
N TYR A 207 9.98 17.32 -24.09
CA TYR A 207 9.00 17.72 -25.10
C TYR A 207 8.39 19.11 -24.88
N GLY A 208 8.31 19.58 -23.64
CA GLY A 208 7.72 20.89 -23.35
C GLY A 208 7.92 21.32 -21.91
N TRP A 209 8.96 22.10 -21.64
CA TRP A 209 9.34 22.51 -20.29
C TRP A 209 8.33 23.48 -19.63
N GLU A 210 7.74 24.41 -20.37
CA GLU A 210 6.81 25.40 -19.80
C GLU A 210 5.49 24.76 -19.35
N LEU A 211 4.86 23.95 -20.22
CA LEU A 211 3.66 23.19 -19.87
C LEU A 211 3.96 22.20 -18.73
N SER A 212 5.16 21.61 -18.74
CA SER A 212 5.59 20.69 -17.70
C SER A 212 5.66 21.36 -16.33
N LEU A 213 6.23 22.55 -16.23
CA LEU A 213 6.32 23.30 -14.97
C LEU A 213 4.94 23.65 -14.41
N VAL A 214 3.99 24.04 -15.28
CA VAL A 214 2.61 24.34 -14.86
C VAL A 214 1.97 23.09 -14.25
N LEU A 215 2.05 21.95 -14.93
CA LEU A 215 1.47 20.69 -14.43
C LEU A 215 2.20 20.15 -13.19
N PHE A 216 3.52 20.31 -13.14
CA PHE A 216 4.32 19.93 -11.97
C PHE A 216 3.93 20.75 -10.73
N ALA A 217 3.58 22.03 -10.88
CA ALA A 217 3.10 22.87 -9.78
C ALA A 217 1.78 22.35 -9.15
N PHE A 218 0.95 21.62 -9.90
CA PHE A 218 -0.27 20.98 -9.37
C PHE A 218 0.01 19.61 -8.71
N THR A 219 1.17 19.00 -8.93
CA THR A 219 1.50 17.68 -8.38
C THR A 219 1.52 17.67 -6.83
N PRO A 220 2.09 18.67 -6.13
CA PRO A 220 1.99 18.78 -4.68
C PRO A 220 0.55 18.87 -4.17
N LEU A 221 -0.33 19.57 -4.89
CA LEU A 221 -1.75 19.71 -4.52
C LEU A 221 -2.46 18.34 -4.57
N ILE A 222 -2.18 17.55 -5.61
CA ILE A 222 -2.66 16.17 -5.71
C ILE A 222 -2.11 15.34 -4.55
N GLY A 223 -0.80 15.45 -4.25
CA GLY A 223 -0.16 14.74 -3.14
C GLY A 223 -0.78 15.05 -1.77
N VAL A 224 -1.05 16.33 -1.47
CA VAL A 224 -1.70 16.75 -0.23
C VAL A 224 -3.12 16.19 -0.13
N SER A 225 -3.88 16.22 -1.24
CA SER A 225 -5.23 15.65 -1.28
C SER A 225 -5.23 14.13 -1.04
N ALA A 226 -4.29 13.41 -1.65
CA ALA A 226 -4.12 11.96 -1.48
C ALA A 226 -3.69 11.60 -0.05
N TYR A 227 -2.83 12.41 0.57
CA TYR A 227 -2.44 12.25 1.97
C TYR A 227 -3.63 12.48 2.92
N CYS A 228 -4.40 13.55 2.71
CA CYS A 228 -5.60 13.83 3.49
C CYS A 228 -6.63 12.68 3.39
N MET A 229 -6.85 12.17 2.17
CA MET A 229 -7.69 10.99 1.92
C MET A 229 -7.18 9.76 2.67
N THR A 230 -5.90 9.41 2.53
CA THR A 230 -5.29 8.23 3.17
C THR A 230 -5.39 8.33 4.70
N LYS A 231 -5.14 9.51 5.26
CA LYS A 231 -5.30 9.76 6.70
C LYS A 231 -6.74 9.60 7.15
N SER A 232 -7.70 10.10 6.36
CA SER A 232 -9.13 10.00 6.66
C SER A 232 -9.61 8.54 6.59
N ILE A 233 -9.17 7.78 5.59
CA ILE A 233 -9.45 6.33 5.49
C ILE A 233 -8.86 5.60 6.69
N THR A 234 -7.60 5.85 7.03
CA THR A 234 -6.91 5.16 8.13
C THR A 234 -7.60 5.43 9.46
N ALA A 235 -7.88 6.70 9.78
CA ALA A 235 -8.59 7.07 11.00
C ALA A 235 -9.99 6.45 11.06
N ALA A 236 -10.69 6.39 9.92
CA ALA A 236 -12.02 5.82 9.87
C ALA A 236 -12.03 4.28 9.91
N VAL A 237 -11.00 3.61 9.38
CA VAL A 237 -10.79 2.18 9.58
C VAL A 237 -10.56 1.89 11.06
N GLN A 238 -9.67 2.64 11.71
CA GLN A 238 -9.37 2.44 13.12
C GLN A 238 -10.60 2.62 14.03
N GLY A 239 -11.36 3.70 13.84
CA GLY A 239 -12.59 3.92 14.61
C GLY A 239 -13.67 2.88 14.35
N GLY A 240 -13.70 2.27 13.16
CA GLY A 240 -14.58 1.15 12.86
C GLY A 240 -14.18 -0.12 13.61
N VAL A 241 -12.88 -0.42 13.67
CA VAL A 241 -12.35 -1.57 14.42
C VAL A 241 -12.65 -1.43 15.91
N GLU A 242 -12.45 -0.24 16.48
CA GLU A 242 -12.72 0.04 17.89
C GLU A 242 -14.20 -0.11 18.25
N ALA A 243 -15.11 0.44 17.43
CA ALA A 243 -16.55 0.29 17.64
C ALA A 243 -17.02 -1.18 17.52
N TYR A 244 -16.45 -1.94 16.57
CA TYR A 244 -16.71 -3.38 16.46
C TYR A 244 -16.13 -4.19 17.62
N ALA A 245 -15.00 -3.78 18.19
CA ALA A 245 -14.41 -4.45 19.34
C ALA A 245 -15.32 -4.35 20.59
N GLU A 246 -15.99 -3.21 20.81
CA GLU A 246 -16.97 -3.06 21.90
C GLU A 246 -18.15 -4.04 21.74
N ALA A 247 -18.74 -4.10 20.54
CA ALA A 247 -19.82 -5.03 20.24
C ALA A 247 -19.36 -6.50 20.33
N GLY A 248 -18.17 -6.80 19.82
CA GLY A 248 -17.54 -8.12 19.88
C GLY A 248 -17.32 -8.58 21.32
N GLY A 249 -16.80 -7.71 22.19
CA GLY A 249 -16.60 -8.01 23.61
C GLY A 249 -17.91 -8.33 24.34
N ILE A 250 -19.00 -7.60 24.05
CA ILE A 250 -20.32 -7.90 24.61
C ILE A 250 -20.82 -9.27 24.15
N ALA A 251 -20.65 -9.59 22.87
CA ALA A 251 -21.05 -10.89 22.33
C ALA A 251 -20.22 -12.03 22.93
N GLU A 252 -18.90 -11.84 23.05
CA GLU A 252 -17.98 -12.80 23.63
C GLU A 252 -18.28 -13.08 25.10
N GLU A 253 -18.46 -12.04 25.94
CA GLU A 253 -18.83 -12.16 27.35
C GLU A 253 -20.14 -12.96 27.51
N SER A 254 -21.12 -12.65 26.66
CA SER A 254 -22.46 -13.24 26.71
C SER A 254 -22.50 -14.69 26.26
N LEU A 255 -21.78 -15.02 25.18
CA LEU A 255 -21.72 -16.38 24.63
C LEU A 255 -20.86 -17.29 25.52
N SER A 256 -19.75 -16.78 26.06
CA SER A 256 -18.91 -17.51 27.00
C SER A 256 -19.69 -17.88 28.27
N ASN A 257 -20.57 -16.99 28.74
CA ASN A 257 -21.39 -17.18 29.94
C ASN A 257 -22.85 -17.51 29.64
N ILE A 258 -23.14 -18.21 28.53
CA ILE A 258 -24.52 -18.43 28.06
C ILE A 258 -25.42 -19.13 29.09
N LYS A 259 -24.87 -20.04 29.89
CA LYS A 259 -25.62 -20.72 30.97
C LYS A 259 -26.09 -19.70 32.02
N THR A 260 -25.24 -18.77 32.42
CA THR A 260 -25.56 -17.72 33.38
C THR A 260 -26.63 -16.78 32.82
N VAL A 261 -26.47 -16.33 31.58
CA VAL A 261 -27.47 -15.47 30.89
C VAL A 261 -28.84 -16.15 30.83
N HIS A 262 -28.87 -17.46 30.53
CA HIS A 262 -30.09 -18.24 30.50
C HIS A 262 -30.71 -18.45 31.89
N MET A 263 -29.89 -18.75 32.92
CA MET A 263 -30.36 -18.92 34.30
C MET A 263 -31.02 -17.66 34.86
N PHE A 264 -30.52 -16.47 34.51
CA PHE A 264 -31.13 -15.19 34.87
C PHE A 264 -32.18 -14.68 33.88
N ASN A 265 -32.56 -15.50 32.87
CA ASN A 265 -33.51 -15.16 31.81
C ASN A 265 -33.25 -13.78 31.16
N SER A 266 -31.98 -13.39 31.02
CA SER A 266 -31.55 -12.04 30.62
C SER A 266 -31.17 -11.95 29.14
N MET A 267 -31.62 -12.91 28.32
CA MET A 267 -31.31 -12.97 26.88
C MET A 267 -31.75 -11.70 26.13
N THR A 268 -32.93 -11.17 26.44
CA THR A 268 -33.46 -9.94 25.82
C THR A 268 -32.65 -8.71 26.22
N THR A 269 -32.25 -8.61 27.49
CA THR A 269 -31.40 -7.52 28.00
C THR A 269 -30.04 -7.50 27.32
N VAL A 270 -29.41 -8.67 27.18
CA VAL A 270 -28.12 -8.83 26.50
C VAL A 270 -28.25 -8.52 25.00
N ALA A 271 -29.30 -9.01 24.34
CA ALA A 271 -29.57 -8.70 22.94
C ALA A 271 -29.75 -7.20 22.71
N ASN A 272 -30.46 -6.51 23.60
CA ASN A 272 -30.63 -5.05 23.55
C ASN A 272 -29.30 -4.31 23.78
N LYS A 273 -28.45 -4.79 24.71
CA LYS A 273 -27.10 -4.24 24.94
C LYS A 273 -26.25 -4.36 23.68
N TYR A 274 -26.23 -5.53 23.04
CA TYR A 274 -25.53 -5.75 21.77
C TYR A 274 -26.08 -4.86 20.64
N MET A 275 -27.41 -4.74 20.52
CA MET A 275 -28.05 -3.88 19.53
C MET A 275 -27.69 -2.40 19.73
N SER A 276 -27.61 -1.92 20.97
CA SER A 276 -27.18 -0.55 21.26
C SER A 276 -25.73 -0.26 20.87
N ALA A 277 -24.83 -1.23 21.05
CA ALA A 277 -23.44 -1.14 20.61
C ALA A 277 -23.32 -1.16 19.07
N LEU A 278 -24.16 -1.96 18.40
CA LEU A 278 -24.24 -1.96 16.94
C LEU A 278 -24.75 -0.63 16.38
N LEU A 279 -25.73 0.02 17.01
CA LEU A 279 -26.21 1.35 16.57
C LEU A 279 -25.12 2.43 16.65
N ARG A 280 -24.23 2.35 17.65
CA ARG A 280 -23.04 3.22 17.72
C ARG A 280 -22.08 2.93 16.57
N THR A 281 -21.85 1.65 16.29
CA THR A 281 -21.00 1.19 15.18
C THR A 281 -21.57 1.64 13.83
N GLU A 282 -22.88 1.57 13.63
CA GLU A 282 -23.57 2.05 12.43
C GLU A 282 -23.36 3.54 12.22
N LYS A 283 -23.60 4.38 13.25
CA LYS A 283 -23.39 5.83 13.17
C LYS A 283 -21.93 6.19 12.85
N ALA A 284 -20.97 5.50 13.47
CA ALA A 284 -19.55 5.66 13.17
C ALA A 284 -19.23 5.25 11.72
N GLY A 285 -19.83 4.14 11.24
CA GLY A 285 -19.72 3.65 9.87
C GLY A 285 -20.27 4.62 8.83
N VAL A 286 -21.43 5.24 9.09
CA VAL A 286 -22.02 6.26 8.20
C VAL A 286 -21.13 7.50 8.13
N LYS A 287 -20.65 8.00 9.28
CA LYS A 287 -19.73 9.15 9.32
C LYS A 287 -18.41 8.85 8.58
N LYS A 288 -17.90 7.63 8.74
CA LYS A 288 -16.75 7.10 7.98
C LYS A 288 -17.03 7.12 6.48
N GLY A 289 -18.15 6.55 6.04
CA GLY A 289 -18.51 6.48 4.62
C GLY A 289 -18.55 7.86 3.98
N LEU A 290 -19.16 8.83 4.66
CA LEU A 290 -19.19 10.22 4.21
C LEU A 290 -17.80 10.86 4.14
N ALA A 291 -16.96 10.67 5.17
CA ALA A 291 -15.60 11.22 5.19
C ALA A 291 -14.72 10.63 4.07
N VAL A 292 -14.80 9.32 3.84
CA VAL A 292 -14.05 8.65 2.76
C VAL A 292 -14.58 9.05 1.38
N GLY A 293 -15.90 9.11 1.21
CA GLY A 293 -16.53 9.53 -0.04
C GLY A 293 -16.16 10.97 -0.40
N PHE A 294 -16.25 11.90 0.56
CA PHE A 294 -15.85 13.28 0.37
C PHE A 294 -14.35 13.42 0.07
N GLY A 295 -13.48 12.74 0.83
CA GLY A 295 -12.03 12.76 0.59
C GLY A 295 -11.64 12.24 -0.80
N THR A 296 -12.29 11.15 -1.23
CA THR A 296 -12.09 10.58 -2.57
C THR A 296 -12.59 11.53 -3.65
N GLY A 297 -13.77 12.13 -3.46
CA GLY A 297 -14.34 13.11 -4.38
C GLY A 297 -13.46 14.35 -4.56
N VAL A 298 -12.92 14.90 -3.47
CA VAL A 298 -11.99 16.04 -3.52
C VAL A 298 -10.71 15.69 -4.29
N MET A 299 -10.16 14.49 -4.09
CA MET A 299 -8.98 14.03 -4.83
C MET A 299 -9.25 13.96 -6.34
N TYR A 300 -10.36 13.33 -6.76
CA TYR A 300 -10.73 13.26 -8.18
C TYR A 300 -11.05 14.63 -8.78
N PHE A 301 -11.68 15.53 -8.00
CA PHE A 301 -11.94 16.89 -8.43
C PHE A 301 -10.64 17.66 -8.72
N VAL A 302 -9.66 17.60 -7.83
CA VAL A 302 -8.33 18.23 -8.03
C VAL A 302 -7.63 17.65 -9.26
N MET A 303 -7.73 16.32 -9.47
CA MET A 303 -7.18 15.66 -10.65
C MET A 303 -7.83 16.18 -11.95
N LEU A 304 -9.17 16.22 -12.01
CA LEU A 304 -9.89 16.73 -13.19
C LEU A 304 -9.62 18.22 -13.44
N CYS A 305 -9.50 19.04 -12.39
CA CYS A 305 -9.10 20.45 -12.52
C CYS A 305 -7.70 20.59 -13.13
N THR A 306 -6.76 19.73 -12.73
CA THR A 306 -5.40 19.68 -13.32
C THR A 306 -5.48 19.32 -14.81
N TYR A 307 -6.39 18.42 -15.19
CA TYR A 307 -6.62 18.05 -16.58
C TYR A 307 -7.18 19.22 -17.40
N ALA A 308 -8.16 19.92 -16.85
CA ALA A 308 -8.77 21.08 -17.49
C ALA A 308 -7.74 22.22 -17.72
N VAL A 309 -6.95 22.55 -16.69
CA VAL A 309 -5.90 23.59 -16.79
C VAL A 309 -4.81 23.18 -17.77
N GLY A 310 -4.35 21.92 -17.72
CA GLY A 310 -3.34 21.39 -18.64
C GLY A 310 -3.76 21.49 -20.10
N MET A 311 -4.99 21.06 -20.40
CA MET A 311 -5.55 21.13 -21.75
C MET A 311 -5.81 22.56 -22.20
N TYR A 312 -6.33 23.43 -21.33
CA TYR A 312 -6.56 24.84 -21.66
C TYR A 312 -5.24 25.57 -21.98
N TYR A 313 -4.24 25.44 -21.12
CA TYR A 313 -2.93 26.06 -21.34
C TYR A 313 -2.23 25.48 -22.58
N GLY A 314 -2.30 24.16 -22.76
CA GLY A 314 -1.80 23.49 -23.95
C GLY A 314 -2.46 24.00 -25.24
N ALA A 315 -3.78 24.16 -25.24
CA ALA A 315 -4.53 24.71 -26.37
C ALA A 315 -4.11 26.15 -26.69
N VAL A 316 -3.97 27.02 -25.68
CA VAL A 316 -3.51 28.41 -25.88
C VAL A 316 -2.09 28.44 -26.48
N ARG A 317 -1.19 27.56 -26.04
CA ARG A 317 0.16 27.45 -26.62
C ARG A 317 0.14 26.95 -28.06
N ILE A 318 -0.67 25.94 -28.37
CA ILE A 318 -0.86 25.47 -29.76
C ILE A 318 -1.39 26.62 -30.63
N THR A 319 -2.38 27.38 -30.17
CA THR A 319 -2.93 28.50 -30.95
C THR A 319 -1.90 29.61 -31.20
N ASN A 320 -1.05 29.91 -30.22
CA ASN A 320 -0.03 30.95 -30.38
C ASN A 320 1.11 30.50 -31.32
N ASP A 321 1.52 29.24 -31.27
CA ASP A 321 2.66 28.72 -32.03
C ASP A 321 2.29 28.28 -33.47
N GLN A 322 1.09 27.73 -33.67
CA GLN A 322 0.64 27.17 -34.95
C GLN A 322 -0.33 28.08 -35.72
N LEU A 323 -1.16 28.86 -35.02
CA LEU A 323 -2.17 29.76 -35.60
C LEU A 323 -1.82 31.25 -35.48
N GLY A 324 -0.71 31.59 -34.82
CA GLY A 324 -0.21 32.97 -34.71
C GLY A 324 0.38 33.54 -36.00
N PRO A 325 0.62 34.87 -36.06
CA PRO A 325 1.15 35.55 -37.24
C PRO A 325 2.59 35.16 -37.62
N GLN A 326 3.33 34.52 -36.70
CA GLN A 326 4.62 33.87 -36.99
C GLN A 326 4.52 32.40 -36.61
N LYS A 327 4.49 31.51 -37.61
CA LYS A 327 4.57 30.06 -37.37
C LYS A 327 5.92 29.74 -36.74
N CYS A 328 5.90 29.18 -35.54
CA CYS A 328 7.10 28.66 -34.92
C CYS A 328 7.56 27.42 -35.71
N VAL A 329 8.77 27.47 -36.27
CA VAL A 329 9.40 26.34 -36.94
C VAL A 329 10.69 26.02 -36.18
N GLY A 330 10.69 24.96 -35.39
CA GLY A 330 11.83 24.60 -34.55
C GLY A 330 11.53 23.51 -33.52
N SER A 331 12.57 23.08 -32.80
CA SER A 331 12.47 22.05 -31.77
C SER A 331 11.66 22.46 -30.54
N GLY A 332 11.39 23.75 -30.34
CA GLY A 332 10.66 24.30 -29.19
C GLY A 332 9.17 24.59 -29.38
N CYS A 333 8.61 24.34 -30.57
CA CYS A 333 7.22 24.68 -30.87
C CYS A 333 6.25 23.62 -30.33
N TYR A 334 5.09 24.06 -29.83
CA TYR A 334 4.06 23.14 -29.36
C TYR A 334 3.19 22.62 -30.52
N ASP A 335 2.91 21.32 -30.50
CA ASP A 335 2.00 20.62 -31.40
C ASP A 335 1.00 19.80 -30.58
N GLY A 336 -0.12 19.41 -31.18
CA GLY A 336 -1.18 18.64 -30.53
C GLY A 336 -0.65 17.36 -29.87
N GLY A 337 0.20 16.61 -30.56
CA GLY A 337 0.83 15.42 -30.01
C GLY A 337 1.80 15.73 -28.86
N ARG A 338 2.60 16.80 -28.95
CA ARG A 338 3.55 17.19 -27.90
C ARG A 338 2.87 17.59 -26.60
N VAL A 339 1.77 18.35 -26.69
CA VAL A 339 0.97 18.73 -25.53
C VAL A 339 0.40 17.49 -24.84
N ILE A 340 -0.13 16.54 -25.63
CA ILE A 340 -0.66 15.28 -25.11
C ILE A 340 0.44 14.42 -24.47
N ILE A 341 1.64 14.36 -25.08
CA ILE A 341 2.79 13.66 -24.51
C ILE A 341 3.17 14.22 -23.14
N VAL A 342 3.36 15.54 -23.05
CA VAL A 342 3.73 16.22 -21.80
C VAL A 342 2.67 16.01 -20.73
N PHE A 343 1.40 16.17 -21.10
CA PHE A 343 0.26 16.01 -20.20
C PHE A 343 0.20 14.60 -19.60
N PHE A 344 0.13 13.55 -20.44
CA PHE A 344 0.05 12.18 -19.94
C PHE A 344 1.32 11.73 -19.22
N SER A 345 2.49 12.21 -19.64
CA SER A 345 3.75 11.88 -18.96
C SER A 345 3.73 12.38 -17.51
N ILE A 346 3.33 13.63 -17.24
CA ILE A 346 3.29 14.16 -15.87
C ILE A 346 2.24 13.47 -15.02
N VAL A 347 1.06 13.23 -15.58
CA VAL A 347 -0.01 12.48 -14.89
C VAL A 347 0.49 11.09 -14.50
N MET A 348 1.11 10.37 -15.43
CA MET A 348 1.64 9.03 -15.17
C MET A 348 2.81 9.03 -14.19
N GLY A 349 3.66 10.05 -14.22
CA GLY A 349 4.71 10.26 -13.22
C GLY A 349 4.15 10.49 -11.81
N SER A 350 3.10 11.31 -11.69
CA SER A 350 2.42 11.54 -10.42
C SER A 350 1.75 10.27 -9.88
N MET A 351 1.14 9.47 -10.77
CA MET A 351 0.56 8.17 -10.41
C MET A 351 1.63 7.17 -9.98
N ALA A 352 2.77 7.11 -10.66
CA ALA A 352 3.87 6.22 -10.31
C ALA A 352 4.40 6.52 -8.89
N LEU A 353 4.56 7.80 -8.53
CA LEU A 353 4.90 8.20 -7.17
C LEU A 353 3.87 7.74 -6.14
N GLY A 354 2.58 7.81 -6.46
CA GLY A 354 1.51 7.29 -5.60
C GLY A 354 1.58 5.77 -5.39
N GLN A 355 1.87 5.02 -6.45
CA GLN A 355 1.97 3.55 -6.40
C GLN A 355 3.29 3.04 -5.77
N ALA A 356 4.31 3.89 -5.69
CA ALA A 356 5.54 3.56 -4.96
C ALA A 356 5.31 3.42 -3.44
N GLY A 357 4.32 4.11 -2.88
CA GLY A 357 4.02 4.13 -1.44
C GLY A 357 3.79 2.74 -0.83
N PRO A 358 2.83 1.94 -1.33
CA PRO A 358 2.59 0.57 -0.84
C PRO A 358 3.82 -0.35 -0.96
N SER A 359 4.64 -0.16 -2.01
CA SER A 359 5.87 -0.94 -2.19
C SER A 359 6.92 -0.58 -1.13
N MET A 360 7.09 0.71 -0.84
CA MET A 360 7.95 1.17 0.26
C MET A 360 7.47 0.67 1.62
N GLN A 361 6.15 0.71 1.87
CA GLN A 361 5.57 0.22 3.12
C GLN A 361 5.85 -1.26 3.33
N ALA A 362 5.66 -2.10 2.30
CA ALA A 362 5.97 -3.53 2.39
C ALA A 362 7.44 -3.80 2.72
N VAL A 363 8.38 -3.04 2.12
CA VAL A 363 9.81 -3.15 2.45
C VAL A 363 10.09 -2.73 3.89
N MET A 364 9.47 -1.65 4.38
CA MET A 364 9.63 -1.22 5.78
C MET A 364 9.12 -2.26 6.76
N THR A 365 7.95 -2.85 6.49
CA THR A 365 7.38 -3.91 7.33
C THR A 365 8.23 -5.19 7.30
N ALA A 366 8.82 -5.54 6.16
CA ALA A 366 9.78 -6.65 6.09
C ALA A 366 11.06 -6.35 6.89
N ARG A 367 11.55 -5.11 6.89
CA ARG A 367 12.74 -4.72 7.68
C ARG A 367 12.51 -4.76 9.18
N SER A 368 11.32 -4.39 9.65
CA SER A 368 10.97 -4.54 11.08
C SER A 368 10.85 -6.02 11.47
N ALA A 369 10.22 -6.84 10.62
CA ALA A 369 10.08 -8.27 10.86
C ALA A 369 11.43 -9.01 10.84
N ALA A 370 12.31 -8.64 9.90
CA ALA A 370 13.66 -9.22 9.79
C ALA A 370 14.55 -8.88 10.99
N TYR A 371 14.37 -7.71 11.62
CA TYR A 371 15.14 -7.34 12.81
C TYR A 371 14.95 -8.33 13.95
N GLU A 372 13.70 -8.70 14.27
CA GLU A 372 13.40 -9.68 15.32
C GLU A 372 13.99 -11.06 15.00
N ILE A 373 13.94 -11.46 13.73
CA ILE A 373 14.55 -12.72 13.28
C ILE A 373 16.07 -12.69 13.48
N PHE A 374 16.73 -11.61 13.05
CA PHE A 374 18.19 -11.48 13.15
C PHE A 374 18.66 -11.35 14.59
N GLU A 375 17.89 -10.68 15.46
CA GLU A 375 18.15 -10.65 16.90
C GLU A 375 18.12 -12.05 17.50
N LEU A 376 17.14 -12.89 17.12
CA LEU A 376 17.08 -14.27 17.62
C LEU A 376 18.19 -15.15 17.03
N ILE A 377 18.53 -14.98 15.75
CA ILE A 377 19.61 -15.75 15.10
C ILE A 377 20.97 -15.41 15.72
N ASN A 378 21.23 -14.15 16.04
CA ASN A 378 22.49 -13.71 16.64
C ASN A 378 22.55 -13.94 18.16
N ARG A 379 21.42 -14.25 18.81
CA ARG A 379 21.37 -14.56 20.23
C ARG A 379 22.03 -15.92 20.50
N THR A 380 23.16 -15.88 21.21
CA THR A 380 23.81 -17.07 21.75
C THR A 380 23.04 -17.58 22.98
N SER A 381 22.63 -18.86 22.97
CA SER A 381 22.03 -19.48 24.15
C SER A 381 23.03 -19.58 25.30
N LYS A 382 22.56 -19.38 26.53
CA LYS A 382 23.38 -19.55 27.74
C LYS A 382 23.75 -21.01 28.00
N ILE A 383 22.90 -21.94 27.56
CA ILE A 383 23.09 -23.39 27.69
C ILE A 383 22.92 -23.97 26.30
N ASP A 384 24.02 -24.06 25.58
CA ASP A 384 24.01 -24.54 24.21
C ASP A 384 24.14 -26.06 24.16
N ALA A 385 23.04 -26.74 23.82
CA ALA A 385 23.02 -28.18 23.66
C ALA A 385 23.81 -28.69 22.43
N SER A 386 24.21 -27.78 21.53
CA SER A 386 24.98 -28.10 20.31
C SER A 386 26.47 -27.78 20.40
N SER A 387 26.95 -27.28 21.55
CA SER A 387 28.39 -27.04 21.77
C SER A 387 29.09 -28.33 22.20
N ASP A 388 30.21 -28.63 21.51
CA ASP A 388 31.11 -29.75 21.83
C ASP A 388 32.18 -29.38 22.88
N ASP A 389 32.09 -28.21 23.52
CA ASP A 389 33.08 -27.72 24.49
C ASP A 389 33.03 -28.46 25.86
N GLY A 390 32.15 -29.45 25.99
CA GLY A 390 32.01 -30.28 27.19
C GLY A 390 33.11 -31.34 27.32
N LYS A 391 33.46 -31.71 28.56
CA LYS A 391 34.33 -32.88 28.81
C LYS A 391 33.59 -34.16 28.40
N THR A 392 34.11 -34.85 27.39
CA THR A 392 33.69 -36.23 27.07
C THR A 392 34.25 -37.18 28.11
N PHE A 393 33.47 -38.19 28.51
CA PHE A 393 34.00 -39.28 29.34
C PHE A 393 34.94 -40.13 28.46
N ASP A 394 36.21 -40.27 28.90
CA ASP A 394 37.22 -41.17 28.30
C ASP A 394 36.78 -42.65 28.36
#